data_AF-A0A286ERK9-F1
#
_entry.id   AF-A0A286ERK9-F1
#
_cell.length_a   1.000
_cell.length_b   1.000
_cell.length_c   1.000
_cell.angle_alpha   90.00
_cell.angle_beta   90.00
_cell.angle_gamma   90.00
#
_symmetry.space_group_name_H-M   'P 1'
#
loop_
_entity.id
_entity.type
_entity.pdbx_description
1 polymer ?
#
loop_
_entity_poly.entity_id
_entity_poly.type
_entity_poly.pdbx_seq_one_letter_code
_entity_poly.pdbx_strand_id
1 'polypeptide(L)'
;MALLRRAGDGFWRMPQTTTYTNEAALQVILAESPGLLHGVESANSLVALELDIAGTGRLDIAVVGLDGSLTLAECKLRSNPEIRREIVGQILAYASGMTTWTSRELESAWRGTSHRDLIDEASKLAAQQGLDFNEATFRRAVDRNLSDGRFRLVLAVDTITPELRRIVEFLNRRTADDLEIIAMEFEYIQDGDIQILIPQTYGAEAAERKAAKVAQHDEASFRTTLAERCPAHVASAVSSLLEHATGHEAFSHLYWGTGEHPSVTPWFHTPHGDIQPWSFYTAAAGKDSWAVNYDWIFKRGKGVPEASIAAFRNALLALPGLAAHGADAPNVNWARRPSTPAATLFADPSAVSAITIALDALVGG
;
A
#
# COMPACT_ATOMS: atom_id res chain seq x y z
N MET A 1 38.40 2.04 4.24
CA MET A 1 39.52 1.24 4.79
C MET A 1 39.17 0.92 6.22
N ALA A 2 38.83 -0.34 6.49
CA ALA A 2 38.55 -0.83 7.83
C ALA A 2 39.84 -1.28 8.54
N LEU A 3 39.86 -1.13 9.87
CA LEU A 3 40.90 -1.66 10.75
C LEU A 3 40.22 -2.28 11.98
N LEU A 4 40.75 -3.41 12.44
CA LEU A 4 40.23 -4.18 13.56
C LEU A 4 41.28 -4.25 14.67
N ARG A 5 40.81 -4.34 15.92
CA ARG A 5 41.65 -4.52 17.11
C ARG A 5 40.82 -5.19 18.20
N ARG A 6 41.29 -6.30 18.78
CA ARG A 6 40.64 -6.90 19.94
C ARG A 6 40.98 -6.10 21.19
N ALA A 7 40.04 -5.99 22.13
CA ALA A 7 40.36 -5.45 23.45
C ALA A 7 41.42 -6.35 24.12
N GLY A 8 42.59 -5.77 24.43
CA GLY A 8 43.78 -6.49 24.90
C GLY A 8 44.92 -6.54 23.87
N ASP A 9 44.63 -6.42 22.58
CA ASP A 9 45.69 -6.36 21.55
C ASP A 9 46.41 -5.01 21.59
N GLY A 10 47.73 -5.02 21.34
CA GLY A 10 48.55 -3.80 21.31
C GLY A 10 48.47 -2.98 20.02
N PHE A 11 47.93 -3.54 18.94
CA PHE A 11 47.99 -2.96 17.59
C PHE A 11 46.69 -3.17 16.80
N TRP A 12 46.51 -2.36 15.75
CA TRP A 12 45.43 -2.51 14.78
C TRP A 12 45.89 -3.42 13.63
N ARG A 13 44.99 -4.23 13.08
CA ARG A 13 45.22 -5.09 11.91
C ARG A 13 44.18 -4.84 10.82
N MET A 14 44.53 -5.18 9.58
CA MET A 14 43.55 -5.28 8.50
C MET A 14 42.76 -6.60 8.62
N PRO A 15 41.48 -6.63 8.21
CA PRO A 15 40.70 -7.87 8.09
C PRO A 15 41.29 -8.83 7.05
N GLN A 16 40.89 -10.11 7.13
CA GLN A 16 41.29 -11.14 6.18
C GLN A 16 40.54 -11.04 4.85
N THR A 17 39.27 -10.66 4.87
CA THR A 17 38.48 -10.36 3.67
C THR A 17 37.56 -9.16 3.90
N THR A 18 37.29 -8.43 2.82
CA THR A 18 36.33 -7.31 2.75
C THR A 18 35.33 -7.51 1.60
N THR A 19 35.14 -8.75 1.16
CA THR A 19 34.26 -9.12 0.04
C THR A 19 33.52 -10.41 0.35
N TYR A 20 32.24 -10.46 -0.05
CA TYR A 20 31.44 -11.68 -0.03
C TYR A 20 32.00 -12.75 -0.98
N THR A 21 31.64 -14.01 -0.71
CA THR A 21 31.92 -15.14 -1.59
C THR A 21 31.02 -15.15 -2.83
N ASN A 22 29.72 -14.93 -2.64
CA ASN A 22 28.67 -14.92 -3.66
C ASN A 22 27.38 -14.28 -3.11
N GLU A 23 26.39 -14.06 -3.98
CA GLU A 23 25.07 -13.47 -3.66
C GLU A 23 24.37 -14.25 -2.54
N ALA A 24 24.40 -15.59 -2.61
CA ALA A 24 23.80 -16.47 -1.61
C ALA A 24 24.32 -16.24 -0.18
N ALA A 25 25.59 -15.84 -0.01
CA ALA A 25 26.12 -15.48 1.31
C ALA A 25 25.44 -14.23 1.88
N LEU A 26 25.18 -13.20 1.05
CA LEU A 26 24.44 -12.01 1.45
C LEU A 26 22.97 -12.36 1.75
N GLN A 27 22.33 -13.17 0.91
CA GLN A 27 20.95 -13.64 1.11
C GLN A 27 20.76 -14.30 2.48
N VAL A 28 21.64 -15.25 2.84
CA VAL A 28 21.59 -15.95 4.13
C VAL A 28 21.75 -14.99 5.31
N ILE A 29 22.75 -14.10 5.29
CA ILE A 29 22.98 -13.14 6.37
C ILE A 29 21.76 -12.22 6.56
N LEU A 30 21.15 -11.76 5.46
CA LEU A 30 19.96 -10.90 5.52
C LEU A 30 18.71 -11.66 5.97
N ALA A 31 18.58 -12.95 5.65
CA ALA A 31 17.47 -13.77 6.14
C ALA A 31 17.60 -14.16 7.62
N GLU A 32 18.82 -14.31 8.14
CA GLU A 32 19.09 -14.48 9.57
C GLU A 32 18.90 -13.16 10.36
N SER A 33 19.04 -12.01 9.71
CA SER A 33 18.92 -10.67 10.31
C SER A 33 18.01 -9.73 9.48
N PRO A 34 16.71 -10.03 9.34
CA PRO A 34 15.83 -9.34 8.38
C PRO A 34 15.60 -7.86 8.68
N GLY A 35 15.70 -7.42 9.93
CA GLY A 35 15.66 -5.99 10.30
C GLY A 35 16.90 -5.18 9.91
N LEU A 36 17.88 -5.77 9.22
CA LEU A 36 18.88 -5.03 8.44
C LEU A 36 18.30 -4.50 7.13
N LEU A 37 17.17 -5.05 6.65
CA LEU A 37 16.38 -4.47 5.57
C LEU A 37 15.57 -3.28 6.13
N HIS A 38 15.58 -2.15 5.43
CA HIS A 38 14.88 -0.95 5.87
C HIS A 38 13.38 -1.21 6.04
N GLY A 39 12.80 -0.69 7.13
CA GLY A 39 11.37 -0.81 7.44
C GLY A 39 10.89 -2.21 7.83
N VAL A 40 11.79 -3.19 7.99
CA VAL A 40 11.46 -4.54 8.46
C VAL A 40 11.71 -4.66 9.96
N GLU A 41 10.72 -5.14 10.71
CA GLU A 41 10.86 -5.41 12.14
C GLU A 41 11.19 -6.89 12.39
N SER A 42 12.45 -7.22 12.73
CA SER A 42 12.88 -8.62 12.95
C SER A 42 12.00 -9.40 13.93
N ALA A 43 11.45 -8.73 14.95
CA ALA A 43 10.62 -9.35 15.98
C ALA A 43 9.24 -9.82 15.46
N ASN A 44 8.74 -9.17 14.40
CA ASN A 44 7.37 -9.29 13.89
C ASN A 44 7.32 -9.74 12.42
N SER A 45 8.42 -10.31 11.90
CA SER A 45 8.58 -10.66 10.49
C SER A 45 8.94 -12.12 10.27
N LEU A 46 8.32 -12.71 9.25
CA LEU A 46 8.59 -14.04 8.73
C LEU A 46 9.41 -13.93 7.45
N VAL A 47 10.38 -14.82 7.25
CA VAL A 47 11.30 -14.78 6.10
C VAL A 47 11.34 -16.10 5.35
N ALA A 48 11.31 -16.03 4.01
CA ALA A 48 11.61 -17.13 3.11
C ALA A 48 12.72 -16.72 2.13
N LEU A 49 13.65 -17.64 1.85
CA LEU A 49 14.67 -17.52 0.82
C LEU A 49 14.21 -18.19 -0.48
N GLU A 50 14.65 -17.69 -1.64
CA GLU A 50 14.37 -18.22 -2.98
C GLU A 50 12.88 -18.48 -3.31
N LEU A 51 11.97 -17.61 -2.85
CA LEU A 51 10.52 -17.79 -3.01
C LEU A 51 10.16 -17.91 -4.50
N ASP A 52 9.61 -19.07 -4.89
CA ASP A 52 9.26 -19.35 -6.28
C ASP A 52 7.99 -18.60 -6.70
N ILE A 53 8.15 -17.58 -7.56
CA ILE A 53 7.06 -16.80 -8.13
C ILE A 53 6.74 -17.37 -9.51
N ALA A 54 5.71 -18.23 -9.53
CA ALA A 54 5.27 -18.97 -10.70
C ALA A 54 5.19 -18.10 -11.98
N GLY A 55 5.90 -18.54 -13.03
CA GLY A 55 5.98 -17.84 -14.32
C GLY A 55 6.87 -16.59 -14.36
N THR A 56 7.50 -16.21 -13.24
CA THR A 56 8.37 -15.02 -13.14
C THR A 56 9.82 -15.40 -12.79
N GLY A 57 10.04 -16.19 -11.73
CA GLY A 57 11.37 -16.57 -11.26
C GLY A 57 11.41 -16.75 -9.74
N ARG A 58 12.62 -16.83 -9.16
CA ARG A 58 12.82 -16.94 -7.71
C ARG A 58 13.23 -15.61 -7.14
N LEU A 59 12.46 -15.11 -6.19
CA LEU A 59 12.80 -13.93 -5.40
C LEU A 59 13.78 -14.33 -4.30
N ASP A 60 14.94 -13.67 -4.23
CA ASP A 60 16.00 -14.01 -3.28
C ASP A 60 15.53 -14.04 -1.82
N ILE A 61 14.84 -12.99 -1.37
CA ILE A 61 14.27 -12.90 -0.01
C ILE A 61 12.84 -12.34 -0.06
N ALA A 62 11.90 -13.07 0.52
CA ALA A 62 10.55 -12.60 0.79
C ALA A 62 10.35 -12.45 2.30
N VAL A 63 9.80 -11.32 2.73
CA VAL A 63 9.48 -11.03 4.14
C VAL A 63 8.02 -10.64 4.28
N VAL A 64 7.34 -11.25 5.25
CA VAL A 64 5.93 -10.98 5.59
C VAL A 64 5.84 -10.54 7.05
N GLY A 65 5.36 -9.32 7.31
CA GLY A 65 5.11 -8.83 8.66
C GLY A 65 3.79 -9.38 9.24
N LEU A 66 3.67 -9.44 10.57
CA LEU A 66 2.42 -9.86 11.25
C LEU A 66 1.22 -8.92 10.97
N ASP A 67 1.47 -7.71 10.48
CA ASP A 67 0.47 -6.75 9.98
C ASP A 67 0.05 -7.02 8.51
N GLY A 68 0.64 -8.02 7.87
CA GLY A 68 0.47 -8.35 6.46
C GLY A 68 1.34 -7.53 5.49
N SER A 69 2.28 -6.72 5.99
CA SER A 69 3.24 -5.98 5.14
C SER A 69 4.15 -6.94 4.36
N LEU A 70 4.54 -6.53 3.14
CA LEU A 70 5.29 -7.37 2.20
C LEU A 70 6.58 -6.64 1.77
N THR A 71 7.73 -7.21 2.14
CA THR A 71 9.04 -6.75 1.65
C THR A 71 9.63 -7.82 0.75
N LEU A 72 9.98 -7.44 -0.47
CA LEU A 72 10.69 -8.26 -1.44
C LEU A 72 12.12 -7.71 -1.52
N ALA A 73 13.14 -8.56 -1.41
CA ALA A 73 14.53 -8.13 -1.59
C ALA A 73 15.26 -9.02 -2.60
N GLU A 74 15.99 -8.38 -3.51
CA GLU A 74 16.85 -9.01 -4.51
C GLU A 74 18.31 -8.67 -4.19
N CYS A 75 19.20 -9.67 -4.17
CA CYS A 75 20.61 -9.51 -3.85
C CYS A 75 21.48 -9.63 -5.10
N LYS A 76 22.38 -8.65 -5.34
CA LYS A 76 23.41 -8.78 -6.39
C LYS A 76 24.75 -8.28 -5.90
N LEU A 77 25.81 -9.03 -6.20
CA LEU A 77 27.18 -8.56 -6.03
C LEU A 77 27.73 -8.02 -7.35
N ARG A 78 28.78 -7.23 -7.24
CA ARG A 78 29.51 -6.53 -8.31
C ARG A 78 28.77 -5.35 -8.92
N SER A 79 29.50 -4.24 -9.00
CA SER A 79 29.08 -2.99 -9.63
C SER A 79 29.04 -3.03 -11.19
N ASN A 80 28.65 -4.15 -11.82
CA ASN A 80 28.54 -4.28 -13.29
C ASN A 80 27.34 -3.47 -13.84
N PRO A 81 27.50 -2.64 -14.88
CA PRO A 81 26.39 -1.98 -15.59
C PRO A 81 25.19 -2.83 -16.01
N GLU A 82 25.39 -4.11 -16.35
CA GLU A 82 24.30 -4.98 -16.81
C GLU A 82 23.44 -5.46 -15.64
N ILE A 83 24.08 -5.95 -14.58
CA ILE A 83 23.46 -6.42 -13.32
C ILE A 83 22.54 -5.35 -12.70
N ARG A 84 22.86 -4.06 -12.86
CA ARG A 84 22.05 -2.95 -12.35
C ARG A 84 20.70 -2.75 -13.04
N ARG A 85 20.58 -3.12 -14.31
CA ARG A 85 19.29 -3.06 -15.03
C ARG A 85 18.51 -4.34 -14.81
N GLU A 86 19.22 -5.45 -14.71
CA GLU A 86 18.69 -6.76 -14.34
C GLU A 86 17.97 -6.72 -12.99
N ILE A 87 18.64 -6.28 -11.91
CA ILE A 87 18.09 -6.27 -10.54
C ILE A 87 16.80 -5.42 -10.41
N VAL A 88 16.75 -4.26 -11.07
CA VAL A 88 15.55 -3.40 -11.08
C VAL A 88 14.43 -4.04 -11.90
N GLY A 89 14.76 -4.69 -13.02
CA GLY A 89 13.80 -5.45 -13.83
C GLY A 89 13.24 -6.66 -13.10
N GLN A 90 14.09 -7.44 -12.43
CA GLN A 90 13.74 -8.59 -11.60
C GLN A 90 12.76 -8.20 -10.50
N ILE A 91 13.11 -7.24 -9.65
CA ILE A 91 12.25 -6.92 -8.50
C ILE A 91 10.90 -6.32 -8.90
N LEU A 92 10.84 -5.56 -9.99
CA LEU A 92 9.59 -5.05 -10.56
C LEU A 92 8.76 -6.17 -11.21
N ALA A 93 9.40 -7.17 -11.84
CA ALA A 93 8.72 -8.34 -12.38
C ALA A 93 8.11 -9.19 -11.26
N TYR A 94 8.85 -9.44 -10.16
CA TYR A 94 8.36 -10.16 -8.98
C TYR A 94 7.16 -9.46 -8.35
N ALA A 95 7.27 -8.15 -8.08
CA ALA A 95 6.17 -7.34 -7.59
C ALA A 95 4.94 -7.43 -8.51
N SER A 96 5.13 -7.28 -9.83
CA SER A 96 4.05 -7.38 -10.81
C SER A 96 3.39 -8.76 -10.82
N GLY A 97 4.16 -9.85 -10.73
CA GLY A 97 3.64 -11.21 -10.68
C GLY A 97 2.77 -11.43 -9.43
N MET A 98 3.27 -10.99 -8.28
CA MET A 98 2.59 -11.11 -6.99
C MET A 98 1.30 -10.27 -6.89
N THR A 99 1.10 -9.22 -7.70
CA THR A 99 -0.21 -8.50 -7.71
C THR A 99 -1.39 -9.35 -8.16
N THR A 100 -1.14 -10.50 -8.80
CA THR A 100 -2.18 -11.44 -9.23
C THR A 100 -2.51 -12.53 -8.21
N TRP A 101 -1.79 -12.56 -7.08
CA TRP A 101 -1.90 -13.58 -6.03
C TRP A 101 -2.87 -13.16 -4.93
N THR A 102 -3.37 -14.16 -4.19
CA THR A 102 -3.94 -14.00 -2.85
C THR A 102 -2.98 -14.59 -1.81
N SER A 103 -3.32 -14.42 -0.53
CA SER A 103 -2.69 -15.12 0.61
C SER A 103 -2.54 -16.63 0.38
N ARG A 104 -3.45 -17.27 -0.36
CA ARG A 104 -3.37 -18.71 -0.67
C ARG A 104 -2.22 -19.06 -1.62
N GLU A 105 -2.03 -18.29 -2.69
CA GLU A 105 -0.89 -18.49 -3.59
C GLU A 105 0.43 -18.20 -2.85
N LEU A 106 0.47 -17.15 -2.02
CA LEU A 106 1.63 -16.84 -1.19
C LEU A 106 1.95 -17.98 -0.20
N GLU A 107 0.96 -18.49 0.53
CA GLU A 107 1.10 -19.65 1.44
C GLU A 107 1.56 -20.91 0.72
N SER A 108 1.08 -21.15 -0.50
CA SER A 108 1.49 -22.29 -1.32
C SER A 108 2.95 -22.18 -1.76
N ALA A 109 3.37 -21.01 -2.24
CA ALA A 109 4.76 -20.73 -2.59
C ALA A 109 5.69 -20.80 -1.35
N TRP A 110 5.24 -20.25 -0.21
CA TRP A 110 5.96 -20.26 1.06
C TRP A 110 6.22 -21.70 1.55
N ARG A 111 5.19 -22.55 1.49
CA ARG A 111 5.28 -23.97 1.86
C ARG A 111 6.12 -24.77 0.87
N GLY A 112 5.99 -24.50 -0.42
CA GLY A 112 6.78 -25.13 -1.48
C GLY A 112 8.28 -24.86 -1.34
N THR A 113 8.64 -23.63 -0.94
CA THR A 113 10.03 -23.17 -0.87
C THR A 113 10.66 -23.42 0.50
N SER A 114 9.99 -23.04 1.60
CA SER A 114 10.56 -23.09 2.95
C SER A 114 10.18 -24.34 3.75
N HIS A 115 9.28 -25.18 3.23
CA HIS A 115 8.69 -26.34 3.91
C HIS A 115 7.96 -26.03 5.24
N ARG A 116 7.64 -24.76 5.48
CA ARG A 116 6.90 -24.26 6.66
C ARG A 116 5.55 -23.68 6.24
N ASP A 117 4.61 -23.65 7.17
CA ASP A 117 3.29 -23.06 6.97
C ASP A 117 3.29 -21.61 7.49
N LEU A 118 3.05 -20.64 6.59
CA LEU A 118 3.12 -19.21 6.89
C LEU A 118 2.16 -18.80 8.02
N ILE A 119 0.98 -19.42 8.13
CA ILE A 119 -0.03 -19.08 9.14
C ILE A 119 0.36 -19.67 10.50
N ASP A 120 0.83 -20.92 10.53
CA ASP A 120 1.36 -21.53 11.75
C ASP A 120 2.58 -20.75 12.27
N GLU A 121 3.47 -20.28 11.38
CA GLU A 121 4.61 -19.44 11.76
C GLU A 121 4.17 -18.08 12.29
N ALA A 122 3.23 -17.39 11.62
CA ALA A 122 2.68 -16.12 12.08
C ALA A 122 2.02 -16.22 13.46
N SER A 123 1.20 -17.25 13.66
CA SER A 123 0.55 -17.55 14.93
C SER A 123 1.57 -17.80 16.06
N LYS A 124 2.61 -18.61 15.79
CA LYS A 124 3.70 -18.87 16.77
C LYS A 124 4.50 -17.61 17.09
N LEU A 125 4.82 -16.79 16.08
CA LEU A 125 5.58 -15.56 16.27
C LEU A 125 4.78 -14.52 17.08
N ALA A 126 3.51 -14.31 16.73
CA ALA A 126 2.62 -13.43 17.49
C ALA A 126 2.49 -13.88 18.95
N ALA A 127 2.31 -15.18 19.20
CA ALA A 127 2.27 -15.73 20.56
C ALA A 127 3.58 -15.51 21.35
N GLN A 128 4.75 -15.57 20.69
CA GLN A 128 6.04 -15.26 21.32
C GLN A 128 6.18 -13.78 21.68
N GLN A 129 5.57 -12.88 20.89
CA GLN A 129 5.53 -11.44 21.15
C GLN A 129 4.38 -11.01 22.08
N GLY A 130 3.52 -11.94 22.52
CA GLY A 130 2.34 -11.64 23.33
C GLY A 130 1.23 -10.89 22.58
N LEU A 131 1.21 -10.99 21.25
CA LEU A 131 0.22 -10.37 20.36
C LEU A 131 -0.95 -11.32 20.09
N ASP A 132 -2.16 -10.78 19.98
CA ASP A 132 -3.33 -11.54 19.52
C ASP A 132 -3.29 -11.70 18.00
N PHE A 133 -3.36 -12.94 17.51
CA PHE A 133 -3.27 -13.25 16.08
C PHE A 133 -4.61 -13.70 15.53
N ASN A 134 -5.19 -12.87 14.66
CA ASN A 134 -6.39 -13.23 13.91
C ASN A 134 -6.04 -13.57 12.46
N GLU A 135 -6.06 -14.86 12.13
CA GLU A 135 -5.76 -15.38 10.79
C GLU A 135 -6.58 -14.68 9.68
N ALA A 136 -7.88 -14.44 9.90
CA ALA A 136 -8.73 -13.83 8.89
C ALA A 136 -8.37 -12.35 8.64
N THR A 137 -7.94 -11.62 9.67
CA THR A 137 -7.41 -10.25 9.52
C THR A 137 -6.06 -10.24 8.82
N PHE A 138 -5.15 -11.16 9.19
CA PHE A 138 -3.86 -11.32 8.53
C PHE A 138 -4.01 -11.61 7.03
N ARG A 139 -4.82 -12.63 6.67
CA ARG A 139 -5.12 -12.98 5.27
C ARG A 139 -5.67 -11.79 4.49
N ARG A 140 -6.66 -11.05 5.03
CA ARG A 140 -7.20 -9.84 4.38
C ARG A 140 -6.16 -8.73 4.19
N ALA A 141 -5.24 -8.56 5.14
CA ALA A 141 -4.17 -7.57 5.03
C ALA A 141 -3.17 -7.94 3.92
N VAL A 142 -2.76 -9.21 3.86
CA VAL A 142 -1.93 -9.78 2.79
C VAL A 142 -2.63 -9.69 1.44
N ASP A 143 -3.88 -10.14 1.32
CA ASP A 143 -4.68 -10.10 0.09
C ASP A 143 -4.75 -8.67 -0.48
N ARG A 144 -5.04 -7.68 0.38
CA ARG A 144 -5.07 -6.26 0.01
C ARG A 144 -3.71 -5.75 -0.43
N ASN A 145 -2.64 -6.06 0.31
CA ASN A 145 -1.31 -5.57 -0.03
C ASN A 145 -0.80 -6.17 -1.35
N LEU A 146 -1.13 -7.44 -1.65
CA LEU A 146 -0.92 -8.06 -2.96
C LEU A 146 -1.74 -7.32 -4.04
N SER A 147 -3.07 -7.22 -3.89
CA SER A 147 -3.94 -6.66 -4.93
C SER A 147 -3.68 -5.18 -5.25
N ASP A 148 -3.31 -4.41 -4.24
CA ASP A 148 -3.01 -2.98 -4.36
C ASP A 148 -1.57 -2.72 -4.85
N GLY A 149 -0.72 -3.76 -4.90
CA GLY A 149 0.69 -3.65 -5.27
C GLY A 149 1.57 -2.99 -4.20
N ARG A 150 1.17 -3.12 -2.93
CA ARG A 150 1.83 -2.50 -1.78
C ARG A 150 3.00 -3.34 -1.32
N PHE A 151 4.16 -3.02 -1.90
CA PHE A 151 5.41 -3.70 -1.62
C PHE A 151 6.48 -2.72 -1.18
N ARG A 152 7.36 -3.20 -0.32
CA ARG A 152 8.69 -2.63 -0.16
C ARG A 152 9.68 -3.44 -1.00
N LEU A 153 10.27 -2.80 -2.01
CA LEU A 153 11.21 -3.41 -2.92
C LEU A 153 12.64 -2.99 -2.53
N VAL A 154 13.43 -3.93 -2.03
CA VAL A 154 14.81 -3.70 -1.58
C VAL A 154 15.81 -4.25 -2.58
N LEU A 155 16.66 -3.38 -3.09
CA LEU A 155 17.77 -3.70 -3.97
C LEU A 155 19.03 -3.81 -3.10
N ALA A 156 19.36 -5.02 -2.67
CA ALA A 156 20.50 -5.31 -1.80
C ALA A 156 21.77 -5.54 -2.64
N VAL A 157 22.80 -4.71 -2.44
CA VAL A 157 24.03 -4.73 -3.25
C VAL A 157 25.31 -4.55 -2.43
N ASP A 158 26.45 -4.90 -3.02
CA ASP A 158 27.78 -4.62 -2.46
C ASP A 158 28.24 -3.17 -2.66
N THR A 159 27.74 -2.47 -3.68
CA THR A 159 28.03 -1.05 -3.93
C THR A 159 26.91 -0.36 -4.72
N ILE A 160 26.35 0.72 -4.16
CA ILE A 160 25.35 1.55 -4.81
C ILE A 160 26.02 2.53 -5.76
N THR A 161 25.92 2.24 -7.05
CA THR A 161 26.42 3.15 -8.07
C THR A 161 25.51 4.39 -8.25
N PRO A 162 26.05 5.51 -8.77
CA PRO A 162 25.25 6.69 -9.10
C PRO A 162 24.13 6.44 -10.11
N GLU A 163 24.23 5.40 -10.95
CA GLU A 163 23.16 5.02 -11.89
C GLU A 163 21.98 4.37 -11.16
N LEU A 164 22.24 3.36 -10.32
CA LEU A 164 21.22 2.69 -9.51
C LEU A 164 20.48 3.71 -8.63
N ARG A 165 21.23 4.59 -7.97
CA ARG A 165 20.68 5.69 -7.17
C ARG A 165 19.73 6.58 -7.98
N ARG A 166 20.11 7.01 -9.19
CA ARG A 166 19.22 7.83 -10.05
C ARG A 166 17.96 7.08 -10.48
N ILE A 167 18.04 5.77 -10.70
CA ILE A 167 16.86 4.94 -11.04
C ILE A 167 15.91 4.86 -9.84
N VAL A 168 16.41 4.53 -8.65
CA VAL A 168 15.60 4.48 -7.41
C VAL A 168 14.96 5.84 -7.11
N GLU A 169 15.73 6.93 -7.22
CA GLU A 169 15.22 8.29 -7.07
C GLU A 169 14.20 8.67 -8.18
N PHE A 170 14.20 8.04 -9.37
CA PHE A 170 13.24 8.31 -10.44
C PHE A 170 11.96 7.46 -10.34
N LEU A 171 12.06 6.24 -9.80
CA LEU A 171 10.91 5.39 -9.54
C LEU A 171 10.14 5.91 -8.31
N ASN A 172 10.82 6.25 -7.21
CA ASN A 172 10.30 7.27 -6.30
C ASN A 172 10.15 8.62 -7.04
N ARG A 173 9.27 9.51 -6.58
CA ARG A 173 8.76 10.67 -7.37
C ARG A 173 7.92 10.31 -8.62
N ARG A 174 7.74 9.02 -8.98
CA ARG A 174 6.84 8.59 -10.09
C ARG A 174 5.87 7.45 -9.76
N THR A 175 6.22 6.53 -8.87
CA THR A 175 5.28 5.54 -8.32
C THR A 175 4.43 6.16 -7.21
N ALA A 176 3.29 5.51 -6.91
CA ALA A 176 2.44 5.84 -5.78
C ALA A 176 3.18 5.74 -4.43
N ASP A 177 2.61 6.32 -3.39
CA ASP A 177 3.26 6.45 -2.07
C ASP A 177 3.32 5.11 -1.31
N ASP A 178 2.51 4.12 -1.70
CA ASP A 178 2.41 2.78 -1.14
C ASP A 178 3.27 1.72 -1.86
N LEU A 179 4.06 2.13 -2.87
CA LEU A 179 5.15 1.34 -3.45
C LEU A 179 6.50 1.99 -3.11
N GLU A 180 7.22 1.38 -2.17
CA GLU A 180 8.55 1.80 -1.74
C GLU A 180 9.62 1.07 -2.54
N ILE A 181 10.62 1.81 -3.05
CA ILE A 181 11.80 1.23 -3.70
C ILE A 181 13.04 1.80 -3.02
N ILE A 182 13.90 0.93 -2.52
CA ILE A 182 15.04 1.27 -1.66
C ILE A 182 16.27 0.53 -2.19
N ALA A 183 17.42 1.21 -2.26
CA ALA A 183 18.71 0.55 -2.47
C ALA A 183 19.45 0.47 -1.14
N MET A 184 20.03 -0.69 -0.85
CA MET A 184 20.82 -0.92 0.35
C MET A 184 22.19 -1.48 -0.02
N GLU A 185 23.23 -0.75 0.36
CA GLU A 185 24.61 -1.20 0.26
C GLU A 185 24.96 -1.95 1.54
N PHE A 186 25.62 -3.09 1.43
CA PHE A 186 26.10 -3.84 2.57
C PHE A 186 27.61 -4.04 2.43
N GLU A 187 28.41 -3.31 3.22
CA GLU A 187 29.86 -3.56 3.33
C GLU A 187 30.10 -4.75 4.27
N TYR A 188 30.87 -5.74 3.81
CA TYR A 188 31.18 -6.95 4.58
C TYR A 188 32.65 -7.02 4.93
N ILE A 189 32.93 -7.37 6.18
CA ILE A 189 34.29 -7.51 6.72
C ILE A 189 34.34 -8.81 7.52
N GLN A 190 35.34 -9.66 7.27
CA GLN A 190 35.59 -10.86 8.07
C GLN A 190 37.07 -10.99 8.44
N ASP A 191 37.30 -11.43 9.67
CA ASP A 191 38.61 -11.62 10.28
C ASP A 191 38.54 -12.80 11.27
N GLY A 192 38.92 -13.99 10.81
CA GLY A 192 38.74 -15.24 11.54
C GLY A 192 37.26 -15.64 11.68
N ASP A 193 36.83 -15.81 12.92
CA ASP A 193 35.47 -16.14 13.34
C ASP A 193 34.54 -14.92 13.43
N ILE A 194 35.09 -13.70 13.37
CA ILE A 194 34.32 -12.45 13.44
C ILE A 194 33.90 -12.04 12.03
N GLN A 195 32.60 -11.82 11.85
CA GLN A 195 32.00 -11.21 10.67
C GLN A 195 31.29 -9.91 11.06
N ILE A 196 31.38 -8.89 10.22
CA ILE A 196 30.74 -7.59 10.40
C ILE A 196 30.06 -7.22 9.09
N LEU A 197 28.77 -6.86 9.19
CA LEU A 197 27.96 -6.34 8.10
C LEU A 197 27.58 -4.90 8.41
N ILE A 198 27.82 -3.98 7.48
CA ILE A 198 27.55 -2.54 7.64
C ILE A 198 26.52 -2.13 6.58
N PRO A 199 25.23 -1.97 6.93
CA PRO A 199 24.20 -1.49 6.01
C PRO A 199 24.31 0.03 5.78
N GLN A 200 24.14 0.47 4.54
CA GLN A 200 23.92 1.87 4.17
C GLN A 200 22.70 1.99 3.26
N THR A 201 21.70 2.76 3.69
CA THR A 201 20.40 2.86 3.01
C THR A 201 20.34 4.11 2.12
N TYR A 202 19.93 3.94 0.87
CA TYR A 202 19.70 5.05 -0.07
C TYR A 202 18.30 4.96 -0.68
N GLY A 203 17.61 6.10 -0.74
CA GLY A 203 16.22 6.18 -1.20
C GLY A 203 15.18 6.15 -0.07
N ALA A 204 15.55 5.71 1.14
CA ALA A 204 14.69 5.77 2.33
C ALA A 204 14.09 7.16 2.54
N GLU A 205 14.89 8.23 2.57
CA GLU A 205 14.35 9.60 2.73
C GLU A 205 13.33 10.00 1.63
N ALA A 206 13.35 9.36 0.45
CA ALA A 206 12.38 9.63 -0.62
C ALA A 206 11.09 8.83 -0.43
N ALA A 207 11.17 7.61 0.13
CA ALA A 207 10.03 6.83 0.60
C ALA A 207 9.41 7.45 1.85
N GLU A 208 10.20 7.84 2.85
CA GLU A 208 9.76 8.56 4.05
C GLU A 208 9.10 9.91 3.71
N ARG A 209 9.60 10.65 2.71
CA ARG A 209 8.93 11.88 2.21
C ARG A 209 7.62 11.62 1.44
N LYS A 210 7.39 10.40 0.94
CA LYS A 210 6.09 9.95 0.42
C LYS A 210 5.17 9.54 1.56
N ALA A 211 5.64 8.72 2.50
CA ALA A 211 4.90 8.33 3.69
C ALA A 211 4.51 9.53 4.56
N ALA A 212 5.36 10.55 4.70
CA ALA A 212 5.04 11.81 5.38
C ALA A 212 4.08 12.72 4.59
N LYS A 213 3.81 12.43 3.32
CA LYS A 213 2.70 13.03 2.55
C LYS A 213 1.38 12.30 2.76
N VAL A 214 1.42 11.04 3.21
CA VAL A 214 0.25 10.33 3.73
C VAL A 214 -0.10 10.93 5.08
N ALA A 215 -0.87 12.01 5.04
CA ALA A 215 -1.51 12.51 6.25
C ALA A 215 -2.51 11.45 6.72
N GLN A 216 -2.27 10.89 7.91
CA GLN A 216 -3.23 10.01 8.59
C GLN A 216 -4.40 10.86 9.08
N HIS A 217 -5.35 11.12 8.18
CA HIS A 217 -6.63 11.71 8.54
C HIS A 217 -7.51 10.68 9.23
N ASP A 218 -8.32 11.18 10.15
CA ASP A 218 -9.25 10.43 10.97
C ASP A 218 -10.57 11.22 11.10
N GLU A 219 -11.53 10.70 11.86
CA GLU A 219 -12.81 11.38 12.02
C GLU A 219 -12.67 12.76 12.69
N ALA A 220 -11.76 12.91 13.65
CA ALA A 220 -11.57 14.15 14.40
C ALA A 220 -10.97 15.26 13.53
N SER A 221 -9.91 14.96 12.79
CA SER A 221 -9.27 15.88 11.85
C SER A 221 -10.15 16.22 10.65
N PHE A 222 -10.92 15.25 10.13
CA PHE A 222 -11.92 15.50 9.11
C PHE A 222 -13.03 16.44 9.60
N ARG A 223 -13.67 16.13 10.75
CA ARG A 223 -14.76 16.97 11.31
C ARG A 223 -14.27 18.38 11.67
N THR A 224 -13.06 18.51 12.20
CA THR A 224 -12.43 19.82 12.48
C THR A 224 -12.27 20.61 11.18
N THR A 225 -11.70 20.00 10.14
CA THR A 225 -11.49 20.66 8.83
C THR A 225 -12.82 21.04 8.17
N LEU A 226 -13.82 20.17 8.24
CA LEU A 226 -15.17 20.42 7.72
C LEU A 226 -15.83 21.62 8.41
N ALA A 227 -15.69 21.75 9.72
CA ALA A 227 -16.25 22.87 10.49
C ALA A 227 -15.49 24.20 10.30
N GLU A 228 -14.16 24.14 10.17
CA GLU A 228 -13.31 25.34 10.05
C GLU A 228 -13.21 25.91 8.62
N ARG A 229 -13.24 25.05 7.59
CA ARG A 229 -12.86 25.44 6.21
C ARG A 229 -14.01 25.41 5.22
N CYS A 230 -15.01 24.56 5.41
CA CYS A 230 -16.14 24.45 4.47
C CYS A 230 -17.25 25.45 4.85
N PRO A 231 -18.06 25.92 3.88
CA PRO A 231 -19.26 26.69 4.17
C PRO A 231 -20.23 25.92 5.09
N ALA A 232 -20.89 26.60 6.02
CA ALA A 232 -21.74 25.96 7.03
C ALA A 232 -22.83 25.02 6.46
N HIS A 233 -23.40 25.34 5.28
CA HIS A 233 -24.36 24.47 4.59
C HIS A 233 -23.72 23.19 4.03
N VAL A 234 -22.47 23.27 3.54
CA VAL A 234 -21.69 22.09 3.12
C VAL A 234 -21.34 21.24 4.34
N ALA A 235 -20.86 21.86 5.42
CA ALA A 235 -20.51 21.15 6.65
C ALA A 235 -21.73 20.40 7.24
N SER A 236 -22.90 21.04 7.27
CA SER A 236 -24.15 20.40 7.70
C SER A 236 -24.56 19.27 6.75
N ALA A 237 -24.55 19.48 5.44
CA ALA A 237 -24.97 18.48 4.46
C ALA A 237 -24.08 17.22 4.49
N VAL A 238 -22.76 17.40 4.55
CA VAL A 238 -21.80 16.29 4.63
C VAL A 238 -21.93 15.54 5.96
N SER A 239 -22.19 16.25 7.06
CA SER A 239 -22.44 15.60 8.36
C SER A 239 -23.68 14.71 8.30
N SER A 240 -24.80 15.19 7.72
CA SER A 240 -26.01 14.39 7.55
C SER A 240 -25.83 13.21 6.59
N LEU A 241 -25.03 13.35 5.53
CA LEU A 241 -24.68 12.23 4.64
C LEU A 241 -23.83 11.17 5.35
N LEU A 242 -22.92 11.58 6.24
CA LEU A 242 -22.14 10.65 7.08
C LEU A 242 -23.00 9.96 8.12
N GLU A 243 -23.86 10.70 8.84
CA GLU A 243 -24.81 10.14 9.81
C GLU A 243 -25.70 9.08 9.16
N HIS A 244 -26.29 9.39 8.00
CA HIS A 244 -27.06 8.46 7.19
C HIS A 244 -26.23 7.22 6.79
N ALA A 245 -25.01 7.43 6.26
CA ALA A 245 -24.14 6.31 5.88
C ALA A 245 -23.81 5.40 7.07
N THR A 246 -23.44 5.96 8.23
CA THR A 246 -23.10 5.17 9.43
C THR A 246 -24.30 4.52 10.12
N GLY A 247 -25.51 5.02 9.88
CA GLY A 247 -26.76 4.47 10.41
C GLY A 247 -27.39 3.39 9.52
N HIS A 248 -26.90 3.18 8.30
CA HIS A 248 -27.44 2.21 7.36
C HIS A 248 -27.01 0.77 7.71
N GLU A 249 -27.91 -0.21 7.62
CA GLU A 249 -27.63 -1.60 8.05
C GLU A 249 -26.47 -2.27 7.30
N ALA A 250 -26.31 -1.94 6.03
CA ALA A 250 -25.23 -2.43 5.17
C ALA A 250 -23.89 -1.68 5.34
N PHE A 251 -23.79 -0.72 6.27
CA PHE A 251 -22.55 0.02 6.50
C PHE A 251 -21.40 -0.90 6.95
N SER A 252 -20.20 -0.65 6.41
CA SER A 252 -18.98 -1.38 6.74
C SER A 252 -18.05 -0.53 7.61
N HIS A 253 -17.51 0.55 7.04
CA HIS A 253 -16.55 1.45 7.69
C HIS A 253 -16.41 2.76 6.89
N LEU A 254 -15.73 3.74 7.48
CA LEU A 254 -15.27 4.94 6.77
C LEU A 254 -13.81 4.75 6.35
N TYR A 255 -13.52 4.99 5.08
CA TYR A 255 -12.16 5.17 4.59
C TYR A 255 -11.80 6.67 4.63
N TRP A 256 -10.71 6.99 5.32
CA TRP A 256 -10.09 8.30 5.34
C TRP A 256 -9.00 8.36 4.29
N GLY A 257 -9.12 9.29 3.33
CA GLY A 257 -8.13 9.44 2.27
C GLY A 257 -6.82 10.02 2.79
N THR A 258 -5.72 9.70 2.13
CA THR A 258 -4.35 9.98 2.57
C THR A 258 -3.73 11.26 2.02
N GLY A 259 -4.50 12.10 1.32
CA GLY A 259 -4.01 13.31 0.66
C GLY A 259 -3.68 14.46 1.63
N GLU A 260 -3.14 15.57 1.12
CA GLU A 260 -2.82 16.79 1.90
C GLU A 260 -4.02 17.35 2.68
N HIS A 261 -5.24 17.08 2.21
CA HIS A 261 -6.48 17.51 2.84
C HIS A 261 -7.37 16.30 3.16
N PRO A 262 -8.06 16.29 4.31
CA PRO A 262 -8.96 15.20 4.69
C PRO A 262 -10.01 14.91 3.62
N SER A 263 -10.24 13.62 3.39
CA SER A 263 -11.38 13.16 2.59
C SER A 263 -11.98 11.92 3.23
N VAL A 264 -13.28 11.71 3.02
CA VAL A 264 -14.03 10.61 3.60
C VAL A 264 -14.77 9.86 2.50
N THR A 265 -14.83 8.54 2.65
CA THR A 265 -15.50 7.64 1.72
C THR A 265 -16.14 6.49 2.51
N PRO A 266 -17.48 6.44 2.64
CA PRO A 266 -18.15 5.33 3.31
C PRO A 266 -18.17 4.06 2.44
N TRP A 267 -17.99 2.92 3.09
CA TRP A 267 -18.06 1.58 2.49
C TRP A 267 -19.33 0.85 2.94
N PHE A 268 -19.93 0.08 2.04
CA PHE A 268 -21.15 -0.70 2.28
C PHE A 268 -20.99 -2.13 1.76
N HIS A 269 -21.45 -3.11 2.54
CA HIS A 269 -21.52 -4.51 2.15
C HIS A 269 -22.82 -4.81 1.41
N THR A 270 -22.76 -5.16 0.12
CA THR A 270 -23.94 -5.51 -0.69
C THR A 270 -23.91 -6.98 -1.11
N PRO A 271 -25.02 -7.57 -1.60
CA PRO A 271 -25.02 -8.89 -2.26
C PRO A 271 -24.05 -8.98 -3.46
N HIS A 272 -23.65 -7.84 -4.02
CA HIS A 272 -22.69 -7.70 -5.12
C HIS A 272 -21.26 -7.39 -4.64
N GLY A 273 -21.00 -7.56 -3.35
CA GLY A 273 -19.75 -7.24 -2.67
C GLY A 273 -19.62 -5.76 -2.28
N ASP A 274 -18.46 -5.40 -1.74
CA ASP A 274 -18.31 -4.11 -1.04
C ASP A 274 -18.24 -2.93 -2.00
N ILE A 275 -19.09 -1.91 -1.82
CA ILE A 275 -19.07 -0.70 -2.65
C ILE A 275 -18.76 0.54 -1.82
N GLN A 276 -18.16 1.55 -2.44
CA GLN A 276 -17.93 2.86 -1.86
C GLN A 276 -18.57 3.95 -2.73
N PRO A 277 -19.89 4.17 -2.67
CA PRO A 277 -20.65 4.80 -3.75
C PRO A 277 -20.34 6.29 -3.96
N TRP A 278 -19.86 6.99 -2.92
CA TRP A 278 -19.48 8.40 -2.99
C TRP A 278 -18.26 8.71 -2.13
N SER A 279 -17.60 9.83 -2.43
CA SER A 279 -16.49 10.39 -1.65
C SER A 279 -16.69 11.89 -1.49
N PHE A 280 -16.28 12.44 -0.34
CA PHE A 280 -16.18 13.89 -0.14
C PHE A 280 -14.73 14.29 0.11
N TYR A 281 -14.24 15.25 -0.66
CA TYR A 281 -12.88 15.76 -0.61
C TYR A 281 -12.88 17.21 -0.11
N THR A 282 -12.21 17.48 1.01
CA THR A 282 -11.91 18.87 1.39
C THR A 282 -10.78 19.43 0.52
N ALA A 283 -10.81 20.73 0.24
CA ALA A 283 -9.79 21.39 -0.56
C ALA A 283 -9.54 22.85 -0.16
N ALA A 284 -8.33 23.35 -0.41
CA ALA A 284 -7.99 24.74 -0.18
C ALA A 284 -8.93 25.71 -0.94
N ALA A 285 -9.25 26.83 -0.29
CA ALA A 285 -10.08 27.92 -0.81
C ALA A 285 -11.50 27.51 -1.26
N GLY A 286 -12.16 26.62 -0.50
CA GLY A 286 -13.58 26.27 -0.70
C GLY A 286 -13.86 25.49 -1.98
N LYS A 287 -12.83 24.82 -2.53
CA LYS A 287 -12.93 23.94 -3.71
C LYS A 287 -13.36 22.52 -3.34
N ASP A 288 -13.99 22.36 -2.18
CA ASP A 288 -14.46 21.09 -1.66
C ASP A 288 -15.42 20.44 -2.66
N SER A 289 -15.36 19.12 -2.78
CA SER A 289 -16.11 18.43 -3.82
C SER A 289 -16.68 17.09 -3.36
N TRP A 290 -17.87 16.79 -3.88
CA TRP A 290 -18.55 15.52 -3.71
C TRP A 290 -18.52 14.75 -5.03
N ALA A 291 -18.07 13.50 -4.98
CA ALA A 291 -17.86 12.66 -6.14
C ALA A 291 -18.65 11.34 -6.04
N VAL A 292 -19.09 10.84 -7.20
CA VAL A 292 -19.75 9.53 -7.33
C VAL A 292 -18.76 8.52 -7.88
N ASN A 293 -18.60 7.38 -7.21
CA ASN A 293 -17.57 6.39 -7.55
C ASN A 293 -18.16 5.24 -8.40
N TYR A 294 -18.65 5.54 -9.60
CA TYR A 294 -19.28 4.54 -10.46
C TYR A 294 -18.38 3.33 -10.76
N ASP A 295 -17.06 3.51 -10.77
CA ASP A 295 -16.11 2.42 -11.00
C ASP A 295 -16.07 1.40 -9.85
N TRP A 296 -16.29 1.86 -8.62
CA TRP A 296 -16.40 1.01 -7.42
C TRP A 296 -17.79 0.41 -7.23
N ILE A 297 -18.82 1.00 -7.82
CA ILE A 297 -20.17 0.43 -7.85
C ILE A 297 -20.27 -0.66 -8.94
N PHE A 298 -19.78 -0.37 -10.15
CA PHE A 298 -19.85 -1.27 -11.31
C PHE A 298 -18.77 -2.36 -11.32
N LYS A 299 -17.58 -2.09 -10.77
CA LYS A 299 -16.42 -3.01 -10.71
C LYS A 299 -16.15 -3.77 -12.01
N ARG A 300 -16.13 -3.04 -13.15
CA ARG A 300 -15.95 -3.61 -14.50
C ARG A 300 -16.97 -4.71 -14.84
N GLY A 301 -18.23 -4.54 -14.42
CA GLY A 301 -19.33 -5.49 -14.66
C GLY A 301 -19.43 -6.63 -13.64
N LYS A 302 -18.67 -6.58 -12.53
CA LYS A 302 -18.71 -7.57 -11.44
C LYS A 302 -19.40 -7.07 -10.17
N GLY A 303 -19.77 -5.79 -10.13
CA GLY A 303 -20.44 -5.16 -8.99
C GLY A 303 -21.96 -5.13 -9.14
N VAL A 304 -22.57 -4.03 -8.72
CA VAL A 304 -24.02 -3.81 -8.75
C VAL A 304 -24.55 -3.86 -10.19
N PRO A 305 -25.74 -4.43 -10.46
CA PRO A 305 -26.34 -4.50 -11.78
C PRO A 305 -26.49 -3.12 -12.44
N GLU A 306 -26.15 -3.02 -13.73
CA GLU A 306 -26.15 -1.77 -14.49
C GLU A 306 -27.50 -1.03 -14.46
N ALA A 307 -28.62 -1.74 -14.36
CA ALA A 307 -29.95 -1.14 -14.19
C ALA A 307 -30.08 -0.34 -12.88
N SER A 308 -29.57 -0.86 -11.76
CA SER A 308 -29.58 -0.17 -10.45
C SER A 308 -28.62 1.02 -10.46
N ILE A 309 -27.44 0.89 -11.09
CA ILE A 309 -26.50 2.02 -11.25
C ILE A 309 -27.10 3.12 -12.14
N ALA A 310 -27.82 2.76 -13.21
CA ALA A 310 -28.52 3.71 -14.06
C ALA A 310 -29.67 4.41 -13.33
N ALA A 311 -30.43 3.69 -12.50
CA ALA A 311 -31.46 4.28 -11.65
C ALA A 311 -30.86 5.28 -10.65
N PHE A 312 -29.78 4.90 -9.95
CA PHE A 312 -29.03 5.77 -9.05
C PHE A 312 -28.51 7.02 -9.75
N ARG A 313 -27.85 6.87 -10.91
CA ARG A 313 -27.39 7.99 -11.73
C ARG A 313 -28.54 8.93 -12.11
N ASN A 314 -29.68 8.39 -12.54
CA ASN A 314 -30.82 9.20 -12.98
C ASN A 314 -31.45 9.96 -11.80
N ALA A 315 -31.54 9.36 -10.61
CA ALA A 315 -31.99 10.04 -9.40
C ALA A 315 -31.05 11.20 -9.02
N LEU A 316 -29.73 10.99 -9.09
CA LEU A 316 -28.73 12.04 -8.85
C LEU A 316 -28.78 13.16 -9.90
N LEU A 317 -28.93 12.84 -11.18
CA LEU A 317 -28.98 13.84 -12.26
C LEU A 317 -30.23 14.74 -12.24
N ALA A 318 -31.25 14.39 -11.46
CA ALA A 318 -32.39 15.28 -11.19
C ALA A 318 -31.99 16.50 -10.33
N LEU A 319 -30.87 16.44 -9.61
CA LEU A 319 -30.36 17.57 -8.84
C LEU A 319 -29.74 18.65 -9.75
N PRO A 320 -30.09 19.94 -9.58
CA PRO A 320 -29.58 21.03 -10.41
C PRO A 320 -28.04 21.10 -10.48
N GLY A 321 -27.37 20.82 -9.36
CA GLY A 321 -25.90 20.79 -9.28
C GLY A 321 -25.24 19.63 -10.04
N LEU A 322 -26.00 18.58 -10.39
CA LEU A 322 -25.48 17.37 -11.07
C LEU A 322 -25.94 17.24 -12.51
N ALA A 323 -27.02 17.91 -12.92
CA ALA A 323 -27.63 17.81 -14.26
C ALA A 323 -26.64 17.96 -15.43
N ALA A 324 -25.59 18.78 -15.27
CA ALA A 324 -24.52 18.95 -16.27
C ALA A 324 -23.75 17.66 -16.60
N HIS A 325 -23.58 16.74 -15.64
CA HIS A 325 -22.97 15.41 -15.86
C HIS A 325 -23.87 14.47 -16.67
N GLY A 326 -25.11 14.89 -16.96
CA GLY A 326 -26.05 14.21 -17.85
C GLY A 326 -25.87 14.55 -19.33
N ALA A 327 -25.21 15.67 -19.67
CA ALA A 327 -25.11 16.16 -21.05
C ALA A 327 -24.09 15.39 -21.92
N ASP A 328 -23.09 14.77 -21.29
CA ASP A 328 -22.03 14.04 -21.98
C ASP A 328 -22.42 12.57 -22.27
N ALA A 329 -22.89 12.36 -23.50
CA ALA A 329 -22.98 11.08 -24.25
C ALA A 329 -24.13 10.10 -23.93
N PRO A 330 -24.65 9.39 -24.96
CA PRO A 330 -25.71 8.38 -24.82
C PRO A 330 -25.24 7.03 -24.24
N ASN A 331 -23.92 6.82 -24.10
CA ASN A 331 -23.33 5.62 -23.50
C ASN A 331 -22.60 6.03 -22.22
N VAL A 332 -23.05 5.56 -21.06
CA VAL A 332 -22.44 5.94 -19.77
C VAL A 332 -21.13 5.19 -19.56
N ASN A 333 -20.04 5.92 -19.37
CA ASN A 333 -18.76 5.32 -18.99
C ASN A 333 -18.66 5.15 -17.47
N TRP A 334 -19.03 3.96 -16.98
CA TRP A 334 -18.99 3.60 -15.56
C TRP A 334 -17.58 3.56 -14.95
N ALA A 335 -16.50 3.72 -15.72
CA ALA A 335 -15.14 3.86 -15.17
C ALA A 335 -14.80 5.29 -14.70
N ARG A 336 -15.74 6.26 -14.80
CA ARG A 336 -15.53 7.65 -14.37
C ARG A 336 -16.00 7.90 -12.94
N ARG A 337 -15.29 8.80 -12.24
CA ARG A 337 -15.72 9.39 -10.97
C ARG A 337 -16.06 10.88 -11.15
N PRO A 338 -17.27 11.24 -11.61
CA PRO A 338 -17.64 12.65 -11.72
C PRO A 338 -17.66 13.29 -10.34
N SER A 339 -17.03 14.46 -10.24
CA SER A 339 -16.95 15.26 -9.02
C SER A 339 -17.56 16.64 -9.23
N THR A 340 -18.20 17.16 -8.20
CA THR A 340 -19.01 18.38 -8.23
C THR A 340 -18.63 19.31 -7.09
N PRO A 341 -18.45 20.63 -7.32
CA PRO A 341 -18.23 21.59 -6.26
C PRO A 341 -19.34 21.52 -5.19
N ALA A 342 -18.95 21.21 -3.96
CA ALA A 342 -19.89 20.91 -2.89
C ALA A 342 -20.77 22.11 -2.52
N ALA A 343 -20.21 23.32 -2.56
CA ALA A 343 -20.95 24.57 -2.33
C ALA A 343 -22.04 24.84 -3.39
N THR A 344 -21.90 24.29 -4.60
CA THR A 344 -22.96 24.39 -5.64
C THR A 344 -24.01 23.30 -5.47
N LEU A 345 -23.59 22.09 -5.11
CA LEU A 345 -24.50 20.96 -4.91
C LEU A 345 -25.40 21.16 -3.68
N PHE A 346 -24.79 21.48 -2.53
CA PHE A 346 -25.50 21.62 -1.25
C PHE A 346 -26.08 23.01 -1.00
N ALA A 347 -26.11 23.88 -2.02
CA ALA A 347 -26.96 25.07 -2.03
C ALA A 347 -28.44 24.70 -2.26
N ASP A 348 -28.73 23.54 -2.84
CA ASP A 348 -30.08 22.99 -2.95
C ASP A 348 -30.44 22.24 -1.65
N PRO A 349 -31.49 22.66 -0.91
CA PRO A 349 -31.88 22.01 0.35
C PRO A 349 -32.44 20.59 0.15
N SER A 350 -32.83 20.22 -1.08
CA SER A 350 -33.26 18.85 -1.40
C SER A 350 -32.10 17.87 -1.64
N ALA A 351 -30.88 18.37 -1.87
CA ALA A 351 -29.73 17.56 -2.30
C ALA A 351 -29.43 16.40 -1.34
N VAL A 352 -29.39 16.64 -0.03
CA VAL A 352 -29.12 15.59 0.97
C VAL A 352 -30.18 14.49 0.88
N SER A 353 -31.47 14.85 0.95
CA SER A 353 -32.57 13.88 0.93
C SER A 353 -32.64 13.08 -0.38
N ALA A 354 -32.39 13.71 -1.53
CA ALA A 354 -32.34 13.03 -2.81
C ALA A 354 -31.15 12.06 -2.91
N ILE A 355 -29.97 12.44 -2.40
CA ILE A 355 -28.79 11.58 -2.35
C ILE A 355 -29.03 10.38 -1.43
N THR A 356 -29.58 10.58 -0.22
CA THR A 356 -29.84 9.47 0.72
C THR A 356 -30.85 8.46 0.15
N ILE A 357 -31.97 8.94 -0.41
CA ILE A 357 -32.98 8.07 -1.04
C ILE A 357 -32.38 7.27 -2.22
N ALA A 358 -31.51 7.91 -3.01
CA ALA A 358 -30.84 7.24 -4.11
C ALA A 358 -29.81 6.18 -3.61
N LEU A 359 -29.11 6.46 -2.50
CA LEU A 359 -28.17 5.52 -1.88
C LEU A 359 -28.88 4.31 -1.26
N ASP A 360 -29.97 4.51 -0.52
CA ASP A 360 -30.78 3.40 0.04
C ASP A 360 -31.22 2.43 -1.07
N ALA A 361 -31.72 2.98 -2.19
CA ALA A 361 -32.14 2.20 -3.35
C ALA A 361 -30.99 1.50 -4.11
N LEU A 362 -29.75 2.00 -4.00
CA LEU A 362 -28.55 1.40 -4.60
C LEU A 362 -27.94 0.30 -3.71
N VAL A 363 -28.02 0.47 -2.38
CA VAL A 363 -27.37 -0.41 -1.40
C VAL A 363 -28.28 -1.58 -1.00
N GLY A 364 -29.60 -1.35 -0.92
CA GLY A 364 -30.60 -2.36 -0.58
C GLY A 364 -31.20 -3.15 -1.75
N GLY A 365 -30.76 -2.90 -3.00
CA GLY A 365 -31.27 -3.51 -4.23
C GLY A 365 -30.23 -4.33 -4.99
#